data_AF-A0A523WE47-F1
#
_entry.id   AF-A0A523WE47-F1
#
_cell.length_a   1.000
_cell.length_b   1.000
_cell.length_c   1.000
_cell.angle_alpha   90.00
_cell.angle_beta   90.00
_cell.angle_gamma   90.00
#
_symmetry.space_group_name_H-M   'P 1'
#
loop_
_entity.id
_entity.type
_entity.pdbx_description
1 polymer ?
#
loop_
_entity_poly.entity_id
_entity_poly.type
_entity_poly.pdbx_seq_one_letter_code
_entity_poly.pdbx_strand_id
1 'polypeptide(L)'
;IAQGVAIIPGISRSGVTISTGLLRKVKKETAFKYSFLLSIPAVIGATIAESRNLVVSNVDMATMFLGVITSMIVGYVFLKLLQKIVMKEKFHLFAYYCWIAGLVTIAFYFF
;
A
#
# COMPACT_ATOMS: atom_id res chain seq x y z
N ILE A 1 10.44 13.37 -1.15
CA ILE A 1 9.44 14.22 -0.45
C ILE A 1 8.10 13.51 -0.37
N ALA A 2 7.37 13.30 -1.46
CA ALA A 2 6.03 12.68 -1.44
C ALA A 2 5.96 11.34 -0.67
N GLN A 3 6.87 10.39 -0.93
CA GLN A 3 6.90 9.14 -0.15
C GLN A 3 7.22 9.34 1.34
N GLY A 4 7.94 10.40 1.71
CA GLY A 4 8.20 10.72 3.12
C GLY A 4 6.92 11.09 3.88
N VAL A 5 5.92 11.65 3.20
CA VAL A 5 4.60 11.93 3.79
C VAL A 5 3.85 10.64 4.13
N ALA A 6 4.13 9.54 3.41
CA ALA A 6 3.51 8.24 3.66
C ALA A 6 4.01 7.53 4.93
N ILE A 7 4.91 8.17 5.71
CA ILE A 7 5.23 7.72 7.08
C ILE A 7 4.04 7.94 8.02
N ILE A 8 3.17 8.91 7.74
CA ILE A 8 1.97 9.15 8.54
C ILE A 8 1.05 7.92 8.42
N PRO A 9 0.70 7.26 9.54
CA PRO A 9 -0.17 6.09 9.52
C PRO A 9 -1.50 6.37 8.81
N GLY A 10 -1.95 5.40 8.02
CA GLY A 10 -3.19 5.52 7.22
C GLY A 10 -3.01 6.23 5.87
N ILE A 11 -1.90 6.94 5.63
CA ILE A 11 -1.62 7.52 4.31
C ILE A 11 -1.15 6.42 3.36
N SER A 12 -1.88 6.26 2.25
CA SER A 12 -1.51 5.32 1.21
C SER A 12 -0.23 5.75 0.49
N ARG A 13 0.86 4.98 0.67
CA ARG A 13 2.13 5.19 -0.03
C ARG A 13 1.96 5.27 -1.55
N SER A 14 1.35 4.25 -2.16
CA SER A 14 1.08 4.23 -3.60
C SER A 14 0.14 5.36 -4.02
N GLY A 15 -0.83 5.72 -3.17
CA GLY A 15 -1.69 6.88 -3.34
C GLY A 15 -0.89 8.16 -3.56
N VAL A 16 -0.02 8.50 -2.61
CA VAL A 16 0.76 9.74 -2.61
C VAL A 16 1.82 9.78 -3.73
N THR A 17 2.53 8.67 -3.98
CA THR A 17 3.56 8.63 -5.03
C THR A 17 2.98 8.67 -6.43
N ILE A 18 1.89 7.93 -6.71
CA ILE A 18 1.22 7.93 -8.01
C ILE A 18 0.55 9.29 -8.25
N SER A 19 -0.23 9.81 -7.29
CA SER A 19 -0.88 11.11 -7.44
C SER A 19 0.13 12.24 -7.67
N THR A 20 1.22 12.27 -6.91
CA THR A 20 2.29 13.27 -7.12
C THR A 20 2.91 13.14 -8.51
N GLY A 21 3.18 11.92 -8.98
CA GLY A 21 3.68 11.67 -10.33
C GLY A 21 2.73 12.19 -11.41
N LEU A 22 1.43 11.91 -11.27
CA LEU A 22 0.39 12.38 -12.19
C LEU A 22 0.25 13.90 -12.17
N LEU A 23 0.26 14.54 -10.99
CA LEU A 23 0.26 16.00 -10.84
C LEU A 23 1.48 16.67 -11.48
N ARG A 24 2.61 15.97 -11.50
CA ARG A 24 3.84 16.39 -12.19
C ARG A 24 3.82 16.08 -13.69
N LYS A 25 2.70 15.60 -14.24
CA LYS A 25 2.50 15.23 -15.65
C LYS A 25 3.40 14.06 -16.12
N VAL A 26 3.83 13.20 -15.20
CA VAL A 26 4.51 11.95 -15.56
C VAL A 26 3.50 11.00 -16.20
N LYS A 27 3.92 10.27 -17.25
CA LYS A 27 3.09 9.23 -17.89
C LYS A 27 2.60 8.22 -16.85
N LYS A 28 1.34 7.80 -16.94
CA LYS A 28 0.67 6.99 -15.91
C LYS A 28 1.37 5.66 -15.69
N GLU A 29 1.85 5.05 -16.76
CA GLU A 29 2.61 3.80 -16.77
C GLU A 29 3.91 3.98 -15.98
N THR A 30 4.61 5.09 -16.23
CA THR A 30 5.87 5.43 -15.54
C THR A 30 5.62 5.76 -14.08
N ALA A 31 4.58 6.55 -13.76
CA ALA A 31 4.23 6.90 -12.39
C ALA A 31 3.86 5.64 -11.57
N PHE A 32 3.08 4.73 -12.14
CA PHE A 32 2.73 3.46 -11.53
C PHE A 32 3.96 2.57 -11.31
N LYS A 33 4.77 2.35 -12.36
CA LYS A 33 5.99 1.53 -12.28
C LYS A 33 6.98 2.09 -11.27
N TYR A 34 7.19 3.40 -11.27
CA TYR A 34 8.06 4.08 -10.32
C TYR A 34 7.56 3.88 -8.88
N SER A 35 6.27 4.09 -8.64
CA SER A 35 5.65 3.86 -7.32
C SER A 35 5.77 2.40 -6.84
N PHE A 36 5.74 1.44 -7.76
CA PHE A 36 5.92 0.03 -7.44
C PHE A 36 7.38 -0.26 -7.10
N LEU A 37 8.34 0.12 -7.95
CA LEU A 37 9.76 -0.09 -7.68
C LEU A 37 10.21 0.58 -6.37
N LEU A 38 9.69 1.77 -6.10
CA LEU A 38 9.96 2.51 -4.86
C LEU A 38 9.38 1.81 -3.61
N SER A 39 8.45 0.86 -3.76
CA SER A 39 7.94 0.05 -2.64
C SER A 39 8.94 -0.93 -2.11
N ILE A 40 9.76 -1.49 -2.98
CA ILE A 40 10.65 -2.61 -2.66
C ILE A 40 11.63 -2.22 -1.55
N PRO A 41 12.45 -1.15 -1.69
CA PRO A 41 13.36 -0.76 -0.62
C PRO A 41 12.62 -0.23 0.61
N ALA A 42 11.45 0.38 0.45
CA ALA A 42 10.66 0.92 1.55
C ALA A 42 10.08 -0.18 2.45
N VAL A 43 9.49 -1.23 1.85
CA VAL A 43 8.95 -2.38 2.57
C VAL A 43 10.07 -3.18 3.22
N ILE A 44 11.19 -3.44 2.51
CA ILE A 44 12.35 -4.11 3.10
C ILE A 44 12.87 -3.32 4.31
N GLY A 45 13.03 -2.00 4.16
CA GLY A 45 13.47 -1.14 5.25
C GLY A 45 12.51 -1.17 6.46
N ALA A 46 11.20 -1.11 6.22
CA ALA A 46 10.19 -1.22 7.26
C ALA A 46 10.26 -2.59 7.97
N THR A 47 10.34 -3.69 7.22
CA THR A 47 10.45 -5.04 7.79
C THR A 47 11.70 -5.19 8.66
N ILE A 48 12.86 -4.67 8.24
CA ILE A 48 14.09 -4.70 9.03
C ILE A 48 13.98 -3.84 10.30
N ALA A 49 13.28 -2.71 10.22
CA ALA A 49 13.07 -1.84 11.37
C ALA A 49 12.12 -2.50 12.39
N GLU A 50 11.01 -3.08 11.91
CA GLU A 50 9.99 -3.73 12.73
C GLU A 50 10.52 -5.01 13.40
N SER A 51 11.40 -5.74 12.71
CA SER A 51 11.88 -7.05 13.19
C SER A 51 12.65 -6.99 14.51
N ARG A 52 13.22 -5.83 14.85
CA ARG A 52 13.92 -5.60 16.13
C ARG A 52 13.01 -5.68 17.35
N ASN A 53 11.71 -5.43 17.16
CA ASN A 53 10.71 -5.42 18.23
C ASN A 53 9.86 -6.71 18.24
N LEU A 54 10.16 -7.70 17.41
CA LEU A 54 9.39 -8.94 17.34
C LEU A 54 9.74 -9.86 18.52
N VAL A 55 8.75 -10.10 19.38
CA VAL A 55 8.80 -11.18 20.38
C VAL A 55 8.25 -12.46 19.73
N VAL A 56 9.15 -13.34 19.31
CA VAL A 56 8.79 -14.63 18.68
C VAL A 56 8.58 -15.67 19.77
N SER A 57 7.44 -15.63 20.45
CA SER A 57 7.03 -16.68 21.39
C SER A 57 5.74 -17.35 20.89
N ASN A 58 5.73 -18.68 20.77
CA ASN A 58 4.57 -19.49 20.36
C ASN A 58 3.96 -19.11 18.99
N VAL A 59 4.80 -18.79 17.98
CA VAL A 59 4.31 -18.53 16.62
C VAL A 59 4.10 -19.85 15.88
N ASP A 60 2.87 -20.10 15.44
CA ASP A 60 2.57 -21.22 14.54
C ASP A 60 3.11 -20.93 13.13
N MET A 61 4.16 -21.67 12.76
CA MET A 61 4.82 -21.52 11.47
C MET A 61 3.90 -21.85 10.30
N ALA A 62 2.92 -22.74 10.48
CA ALA A 62 1.96 -23.08 9.43
C ALA A 62 1.05 -21.87 9.12
N THR A 63 0.48 -21.25 10.16
CA THR A 63 -0.34 -20.04 10.03
C THR A 63 0.46 -18.87 9.42
N MET A 64 1.72 -18.69 9.83
CA MET A 64 2.58 -17.64 9.28
C MET A 64 2.83 -17.85 7.78
N PHE A 65 3.14 -19.08 7.35
CA PHE A 65 3.36 -19.40 5.95
C PHE A 65 2.10 -19.19 5.10
N LEU A 66 0.94 -19.62 5.61
CA LEU A 66 -0.35 -19.36 4.97
C LEU A 66 -0.60 -17.86 4.81
N GLY A 67 -0.35 -17.05 5.85
CA GLY A 67 -0.48 -15.60 5.78
C GLY A 67 0.40 -14.96 4.71
N VAL A 68 1.66 -15.42 4.56
CA VAL A 68 2.57 -14.97 3.51
C VAL A 68 2.02 -15.29 2.11
N ILE A 69 1.58 -16.53 1.88
CA ILE A 69 1.05 -16.96 0.58
C ILE A 69 -0.24 -16.21 0.24
N THR A 70 -1.17 -16.08 1.20
CA THR A 70 -2.41 -15.33 1.00
C THR A 70 -2.13 -13.85 0.71
N SER A 71 -1.23 -13.21 1.46
CA SER A 71 -0.84 -11.82 1.22
C SER A 71 -0.19 -11.63 -0.16
N MET A 72 0.66 -12.57 -0.58
CA MET A 72 1.27 -12.54 -1.91
C MET A 72 0.22 -12.61 -3.04
N ILE A 73 -0.73 -13.53 -2.94
CA ILE A 73 -1.78 -13.72 -3.95
C ILE A 73 -2.70 -12.50 -4.01
N VAL A 74 -3.23 -12.08 -2.85
CA VAL A 74 -4.15 -10.93 -2.75
C VAL A 74 -3.44 -9.65 -3.19
N GLY A 75 -2.19 -9.45 -2.75
CA GLY A 75 -1.37 -8.31 -3.14
C GLY A 75 -1.16 -8.23 -4.65
N TYR A 76 -0.85 -9.35 -5.31
CA TYR A 76 -0.69 -9.41 -6.76
C TYR A 76 -1.99 -9.06 -7.51
N VAL A 77 -3.12 -9.62 -7.07
CA VAL A 77 -4.43 -9.32 -7.66
C VAL A 77 -4.76 -7.83 -7.51
N PHE A 78 -4.54 -7.26 -6.33
CA PHE A 78 -4.81 -5.86 -6.06
C PHE A 78 -3.87 -4.92 -6.85
N LEU A 79 -2.61 -5.30 -7.04
CA LEU A 79 -1.67 -4.58 -7.91
C LEU A 79 -2.16 -4.52 -9.36
N LYS A 80 -2.66 -5.64 -9.91
CA LYS A 80 -3.27 -5.65 -11.24
C LYS A 80 -4.52 -4.79 -11.32
N LEU A 81 -5.36 -4.83 -10.29
CA LEU A 81 -6.56 -3.99 -10.22
C LEU A 81 -6.19 -2.51 -10.19
N LEU A 82 -5.24 -2.11 -9.34
CA LEU A 82 -4.76 -0.74 -9.22
C LEU A 82 -4.15 -0.26 -10.54
N GLN A 83 -3.32 -1.10 -11.19
CA GLN A 83 -2.79 -0.80 -12.52
C GLN A 83 -3.91 -0.50 -13.50
N LYS A 84 -4.94 -1.35 -13.57
CA LYS A 84 -6.10 -1.18 -14.46
C LYS A 84 -6.86 0.12 -14.16
N ILE A 85 -7.03 0.49 -12.90
CA ILE A 85 -7.70 1.74 -12.49
C ILE A 85 -6.89 2.96 -12.93
N VAL A 86 -5.58 2.95 -12.71
CA VAL A 86 -4.67 4.05 -13.09
C VAL A 86 -4.63 4.22 -14.61
N MET A 87 -4.50 3.12 -15.36
CA MET A 87 -4.48 3.18 -16.83
C MET A 87 -5.79 3.68 -17.41
N LYS A 88 -6.93 3.38 -16.77
CA LYS A 88 -8.27 3.85 -17.18
C LYS A 88 -8.58 5.29 -16.77
N GLU A 89 -7.64 6.05 -16.21
CA GLU A 89 -7.87 7.41 -15.68
C GLU A 89 -8.87 7.49 -14.53
N LYS A 90 -9.21 6.35 -13.93
CA LYS A 90 -10.21 6.26 -12.86
C LYS A 90 -9.58 6.27 -11.47
N PHE A 91 -8.42 6.89 -11.32
CA PHE A 91 -7.69 6.91 -10.03
C PHE A 91 -8.50 7.54 -8.89
N HIS A 92 -9.44 8.45 -9.21
CA HIS A 92 -10.39 9.00 -8.24
C HIS A 92 -11.26 7.92 -7.57
N LEU A 93 -11.53 6.77 -8.21
CA LEU A 93 -12.25 5.65 -7.58
C LEU A 93 -11.48 5.10 -6.37
N PHE A 94 -10.15 5.11 -6.43
CA PHE A 94 -9.31 4.71 -5.30
C PHE A 94 -9.42 5.70 -4.14
N ALA A 95 -9.58 7.00 -4.43
CA ALA A 95 -9.80 8.01 -3.40
C ALA A 95 -11.13 7.80 -2.66
N TYR A 96 -12.22 7.51 -3.38
CA TYR A 96 -13.51 7.18 -2.75
C TYR A 96 -13.42 5.93 -1.86
N TYR A 97 -12.72 4.89 -2.33
CA TYR A 97 -12.44 3.72 -1.50
C TYR A 97 -11.70 4.10 -0.21
N CYS A 98 -10.65 4.93 -0.28
CA CYS A 98 -9.92 5.37 0.91
C CYS A 98 -10.79 6.18 1.88
N TRP A 99 -11.66 7.06 1.39
CA TRP A 99 -12.57 7.82 2.25
C TRP A 99 -13.56 6.91 2.97
N ILE A 100 -14.18 5.96 2.25
CA ILE A 100 -15.09 4.99 2.85
C ILE A 100 -14.35 4.13 3.89
N ALA A 101 -13.19 3.58 3.54
CA ALA A 101 -12.39 2.78 4.47
C ALA A 101 -11.95 3.56 5.71
N GLY A 102 -11.58 4.84 5.55
CA GLY A 102 -11.25 5.74 6.65
C GLY A 102 -12.44 6.01 7.55
N LEU A 103 -13.59 6.36 6.99
CA LEU A 103 -14.84 6.59 7.74
C LEU A 103 -15.29 5.33 8.50
N VAL A 104 -15.21 4.17 7.85
CA VAL A 104 -15.53 2.88 8.47
C VAL A 104 -14.59 2.60 9.64
N THR A 105 -13.28 2.81 9.47
CA THR A 105 -12.30 2.64 10.55
C THR A 105 -12.59 3.58 11.72
N ILE A 106 -12.94 4.84 11.44
CA ILE A 106 -13.32 5.82 12.47
C ILE A 106 -14.58 5.35 13.20
N ALA A 107 -15.62 4.93 12.48
CA ALA A 107 -16.84 4.43 13.09
C ALA A 107 -16.57 3.22 14.01
N PHE A 108 -15.83 2.21 13.53
CA PHE A 108 -15.44 1.04 14.33
C PHE A 108 -14.55 1.37 15.53
N TYR A 109 -13.87 2.51 15.54
CA TYR A 109 -13.08 2.94 16.70
C TYR A 109 -13.96 3.55 17.81
N PHE A 110 -15.07 4.19 17.43
CA PHE A 110 -15.98 4.86 18.35
C PHE A 110 -17.14 3.99 18.84
N PHE A 111 -17.44 2.87 18.16
CA PHE A 111 -18.44 1.86 18.54
C PHE A 111 -17.77 0.59 19.03
#